data_AF-A0A8T4VKA1-F1
#
_entry.id   AF-A0A8T4VKA1-F1
#
_cell.length_a   1.000
_cell.length_b   1.000
_cell.length_c   1.000
_cell.angle_alpha   90.00
_cell.angle_beta   90.00
_cell.angle_gamma   90.00
#
_symmetry.space_group_name_H-M   'P 1'
#
loop_
_entity.id
_entity.type
_entity.pdbx_description
1 polymer ?
#
loop_
_entity_poly.entity_id
_entity_poly.type
_entity_poly.pdbx_seq_one_letter_code
_entity_poly.pdbx_strand_id
1 'polypeptide(L)'
;MQKRLLDLASYLKKTENVHVVTHIDADGLTAGAIAVKTLQRMKKKYSIEFVKQLDPLVVKRLNKEKYELVWFTDLGSSIVEDDTIDFSYIVTDHHVCNKETQNVSYHFNPHLFNLDGSWELSGSGGTYLLSTTIDKKNQDLASLALIGACGDLQNRKHRKLMSKNREILKQGISAGVLNAKMDIQFFGRETRPVYKMLQYANDPVIPGITGRESSARSFLSELNIPLKDGDKWRHWIHYSNEERKKVISQLVQLLLSKGFGYELTSRLIGEVYELAQEPIATELHDVKEFATLLNSTARYGEFEVGLQVCLGDRDKYLKKARSLLRGHRHNLVEGLQIAKEEGIIQMDYVQYFHAKTGIRDTIVGIIANMLLNDEETRNDLPLIGFAQKTQGEIKASARATQFLVSKGLDLSVVIREAAESVEGVGGGHNIAAGATIPNGKEEEFLEKFEKGVKEQLSP
;
A
#
# COMPACT_ATOMS: atom_id res chain seq x y z
N MET A 1 -15.68 21.47 -3.18
CA MET A 1 -15.86 20.07 -2.71
C MET A 1 -17.33 19.71 -2.45
N GLN A 2 -18.00 20.27 -1.44
CA GLN A 2 -19.38 19.86 -1.08
C GLN A 2 -20.40 19.96 -2.22
N LYS A 3 -20.36 21.04 -3.02
CA LYS A 3 -21.20 21.18 -4.21
C LYS A 3 -21.01 20.00 -5.19
N ARG A 4 -19.75 19.64 -5.49
CA ARG A 4 -19.40 18.50 -6.36
C ARG A 4 -19.98 17.19 -5.84
N LEU A 5 -19.86 16.93 -4.53
CA LEU A 5 -20.43 15.75 -3.90
C LEU A 5 -21.97 15.72 -3.98
N LEU A 6 -22.64 16.87 -3.82
CA LEU A 6 -24.09 16.98 -3.95
C LEU A 6 -24.57 16.73 -5.38
N ASP A 7 -23.85 17.27 -6.37
CA ASP A 7 -24.14 17.06 -7.79
C ASP A 7 -24.02 15.57 -8.14
N LEU A 8 -22.91 14.93 -7.73
CA LEU A 8 -22.69 13.49 -7.89
C LEU A 8 -23.74 12.64 -7.18
N ALA A 9 -24.08 12.99 -5.94
CA ALA A 9 -25.10 12.28 -5.17
C ALA A 9 -26.49 12.39 -5.82
N SER A 10 -26.81 13.57 -6.38
CA SER A 10 -28.05 13.80 -7.12
C SER A 10 -28.11 12.94 -8.38
N TYR A 11 -26.99 12.86 -9.11
CA TYR A 11 -26.89 12.03 -10.31
C TYR A 11 -27.05 10.54 -9.98
N LEU A 12 -26.28 10.02 -9.00
CA LEU A 12 -26.37 8.62 -8.59
C LEU A 12 -27.76 8.26 -8.05
N LYS A 13 -28.46 9.18 -7.37
CA LYS A 13 -29.84 8.96 -6.90
C LYS A 13 -30.83 8.74 -8.04
N LYS A 14 -30.63 9.37 -9.20
CA LYS A 14 -31.50 9.28 -10.38
C LYS A 14 -31.26 8.06 -11.26
N THR A 15 -30.10 7.41 -11.14
CA THR A 15 -29.69 6.25 -11.95
C THR A 15 -30.15 4.93 -11.33
N GLU A 16 -30.73 4.01 -12.08
CA GLU A 16 -31.21 2.72 -11.54
C GLU A 16 -30.17 1.60 -11.57
N ASN A 17 -29.33 1.55 -12.61
CA ASN A 17 -28.30 0.54 -12.79
C ASN A 17 -26.89 1.16 -12.77
N VAL A 18 -26.02 0.69 -11.88
CA VAL A 18 -24.67 1.23 -11.73
C VAL A 18 -23.63 0.13 -11.87
N HIS A 19 -22.68 0.30 -12.80
CA HIS A 19 -21.52 -0.56 -12.91
C HIS A 19 -20.34 0.07 -12.19
N VAL A 20 -19.82 -0.59 -11.16
CA VAL A 20 -18.66 -0.11 -10.38
C VAL A 20 -17.38 -0.68 -11.01
N VAL A 21 -16.40 0.18 -11.28
CA VAL A 21 -15.07 -0.23 -11.76
C VAL A 21 -14.05 0.28 -10.75
N THR A 22 -13.28 -0.62 -10.15
CA THR A 22 -12.39 -0.29 -9.03
C THR A 22 -10.99 -0.87 -9.17
N HIS A 23 -10.02 -0.23 -8.51
CA HIS A 23 -8.62 -0.65 -8.51
C HIS A 23 -8.38 -1.93 -7.67
N ILE A 24 -7.20 -2.54 -7.84
CA ILE A 24 -6.83 -3.86 -7.30
C ILE A 24 -5.82 -3.80 -6.15
N ASP A 25 -6.09 -2.95 -5.17
CA ASP A 25 -5.36 -2.90 -3.91
C ASP A 25 -6.34 -2.68 -2.74
N ALA A 26 -5.80 -2.38 -1.56
CA ALA A 26 -6.63 -2.12 -0.39
C ALA A 26 -7.53 -0.89 -0.57
N ASP A 27 -7.06 0.20 -1.20
CA ASP A 27 -7.88 1.40 -1.39
C ASP A 27 -8.99 1.14 -2.40
N GLY A 28 -8.69 0.51 -3.54
CA GLY A 28 -9.69 0.10 -4.53
C GLY A 28 -10.69 -0.95 -4.01
N LEU A 29 -10.25 -1.97 -3.27
CA LEU A 29 -11.17 -2.97 -2.69
C LEU A 29 -12.14 -2.33 -1.68
N THR A 30 -11.64 -1.43 -0.84
CA THR A 30 -12.47 -0.74 0.15
C THR A 30 -13.36 0.31 -0.48
N ALA A 31 -12.88 1.05 -1.48
CA ALA A 31 -13.68 1.99 -2.27
C ALA A 31 -14.82 1.26 -2.99
N GLY A 32 -14.53 0.15 -3.68
CA GLY A 32 -15.52 -0.71 -4.30
C GLY A 32 -16.55 -1.25 -3.29
N ALA A 33 -16.10 -1.69 -2.12
CA ALA A 33 -16.99 -2.15 -1.05
C ALA A 33 -17.91 -1.02 -0.51
N ILE A 34 -17.39 0.19 -0.35
CA ILE A 34 -18.18 1.38 0.04
C ILE A 34 -19.23 1.68 -1.03
N ALA A 35 -18.84 1.71 -2.31
CA ALA A 35 -19.77 1.93 -3.42
C ALA A 35 -20.88 0.86 -3.44
N VAL A 36 -20.51 -0.43 -3.36
CA VAL A 36 -21.45 -1.55 -3.30
C VAL A 36 -22.40 -1.43 -2.10
N LYS A 37 -21.90 -1.18 -0.88
CA LYS A 37 -22.78 -0.99 0.29
C LYS A 37 -23.72 0.19 0.14
N THR A 38 -23.24 1.28 -0.47
CA THR A 38 -24.06 2.46 -0.75
C THR A 38 -25.20 2.10 -1.70
N LEU A 39 -24.90 1.44 -2.82
CA LEU A 39 -25.88 1.01 -3.83
C LEU A 39 -26.88 -0.01 -3.25
N GLN A 40 -26.42 -0.97 -2.44
CA GLN A 40 -27.27 -1.92 -1.71
C GLN A 40 -28.27 -1.18 -0.80
N ARG A 41 -27.80 -0.19 -0.02
CA ARG A 41 -28.67 0.60 0.87
C ARG A 41 -29.66 1.47 0.11
N MET A 42 -29.28 1.96 -1.07
CA MET A 42 -30.17 2.67 -1.99
C MET A 42 -31.12 1.74 -2.75
N LYS A 43 -30.97 0.40 -2.62
CA LYS A 43 -31.72 -0.62 -3.36
C LYS A 43 -31.57 -0.52 -4.88
N LYS A 44 -30.40 -0.10 -5.36
CA LYS A 44 -30.08 -0.01 -6.80
C LYS A 44 -29.54 -1.33 -7.34
N LYS A 45 -29.72 -1.55 -8.64
CA LYS A 45 -29.08 -2.67 -9.34
C LYS A 45 -27.62 -2.31 -9.61
N TYR A 46 -26.72 -3.25 -9.39
CA TYR A 46 -25.30 -2.99 -9.61
C TYR A 46 -24.55 -4.23 -10.06
N SER A 47 -23.41 -3.99 -10.71
CA SER A 47 -22.34 -4.95 -10.94
C SER A 47 -21.01 -4.31 -10.56
N ILE A 48 -19.97 -5.11 -10.32
CA ILE A 48 -18.64 -4.61 -9.98
C ILE A 48 -17.58 -5.35 -10.78
N GLU A 49 -16.59 -4.62 -11.25
CA GLU A 49 -15.39 -5.14 -11.90
C GLU A 49 -14.13 -4.56 -11.24
N PHE A 50 -13.09 -5.38 -11.17
CA PHE A 50 -11.78 -5.03 -10.65
C PHE A 50 -10.78 -4.95 -11.80
N VAL A 51 -10.09 -3.81 -11.93
CA VAL A 51 -9.12 -3.59 -13.00
C VAL A 51 -7.79 -3.07 -12.46
N LYS A 52 -6.69 -3.48 -13.08
CA LYS A 52 -5.35 -3.00 -12.72
C LYS A 52 -5.10 -1.56 -13.13
N GLN A 53 -5.63 -1.19 -14.28
CA GLN A 53 -5.50 0.13 -14.87
C GLN A 53 -6.61 0.29 -15.92
N LEU A 54 -6.94 1.52 -16.25
CA LEU A 54 -7.83 1.82 -17.37
C LEU A 54 -7.01 1.86 -18.65
N ASP A 55 -6.88 0.71 -19.30
CA ASP A 55 -6.28 0.62 -20.63
C ASP A 55 -7.34 0.81 -21.74
N PRO A 56 -6.92 1.03 -23.00
CA PRO A 56 -7.85 1.21 -24.12
C PRO A 56 -8.79 0.02 -24.36
N LEU A 57 -8.42 -1.19 -23.93
CA LEU A 57 -9.29 -2.38 -24.08
C LEU A 57 -10.45 -2.33 -23.10
N VAL A 58 -10.19 -1.93 -21.85
CA VAL A 58 -11.22 -1.71 -20.83
C VAL A 58 -12.21 -0.64 -21.30
N VAL A 59 -11.72 0.51 -21.76
CA VAL A 59 -12.57 1.60 -22.27
C VAL A 59 -13.42 1.15 -23.45
N LYS A 60 -12.81 0.49 -24.44
CA LYS A 60 -13.52 -0.03 -25.62
C LYS A 60 -14.62 -1.03 -25.24
N ARG A 61 -14.39 -1.87 -24.23
CA ARG A 61 -15.40 -2.80 -23.72
C ARG A 61 -16.55 -2.05 -23.04
N LEU A 62 -16.27 -1.08 -22.16
CA LEU A 62 -17.29 -0.29 -21.48
C LEU A 62 -18.18 0.50 -22.45
N ASN A 63 -17.58 1.09 -23.50
CA ASN A 63 -18.30 1.73 -24.62
C ASN A 63 -19.26 0.78 -25.34
N LYS A 64 -18.91 -0.51 -25.45
CA LYS A 64 -19.75 -1.53 -26.08
C LYS A 64 -20.88 -2.00 -25.16
N GLU A 65 -20.62 -2.12 -23.87
CA GLU A 65 -21.57 -2.64 -22.89
C GLU A 65 -22.66 -1.62 -22.53
N LYS A 66 -22.39 -0.31 -22.69
CA LYS A 66 -23.36 0.79 -22.55
C LYS A 66 -24.15 0.73 -21.24
N TYR A 67 -23.43 0.64 -20.13
CA TYR A 67 -24.02 0.77 -18.80
C TYR A 67 -24.71 2.14 -18.65
N GLU A 68 -25.82 2.16 -17.91
CA GLU A 68 -26.56 3.39 -17.60
C GLU A 68 -25.68 4.40 -16.85
N LEU A 69 -24.84 3.91 -15.94
CA LEU A 69 -23.80 4.68 -15.28
C LEU A 69 -22.62 3.78 -14.90
N VAL A 70 -21.40 4.25 -15.18
CA VAL A 70 -20.17 3.66 -14.65
C VAL A 70 -19.64 4.50 -13.50
N TRP A 71 -19.42 3.90 -12.34
CA TRP A 71 -18.79 4.55 -11.19
C TRP A 71 -17.36 4.03 -11.04
N PHE A 72 -16.40 4.87 -11.40
CA PHE A 72 -14.98 4.61 -11.17
C PHE A 72 -14.59 4.98 -9.74
N THR A 73 -13.99 4.04 -9.01
CA THR A 73 -13.52 4.25 -7.64
C THR A 73 -12.05 3.91 -7.53
N ASP A 74 -11.25 4.82 -6.99
CA ASP A 74 -9.79 4.69 -6.83
C ASP A 74 -9.00 4.54 -8.16
N LEU A 75 -9.64 4.97 -9.25
CA LEU A 75 -9.06 5.13 -10.58
C LEU A 75 -10.02 5.99 -11.39
N GLY A 76 -9.65 6.33 -12.63
CA GLY A 76 -10.55 7.02 -13.55
C GLY A 76 -10.25 8.48 -13.77
N SER A 77 -9.30 9.11 -13.06
CA SER A 77 -8.97 10.51 -13.35
C SER A 77 -8.47 10.76 -14.78
N SER A 78 -7.84 9.76 -15.41
CA SER A 78 -7.42 9.84 -16.82
C SER A 78 -8.58 9.74 -17.82
N ILE A 79 -9.72 9.16 -17.41
CA ILE A 79 -10.87 8.97 -18.31
C ILE A 79 -11.58 10.28 -18.63
N VAL A 80 -11.36 11.30 -17.79
CA VAL A 80 -11.97 12.62 -17.92
C VAL A 80 -11.42 13.38 -19.13
N GLU A 81 -10.25 12.98 -19.63
CA GLU A 81 -9.57 13.55 -20.78
C GLU A 81 -9.75 12.70 -22.05
N ASP A 82 -10.47 11.58 -21.95
CA ASP A 82 -10.68 10.65 -23.07
C ASP A 82 -11.99 10.98 -23.80
N ASP A 83 -11.86 11.66 -24.94
CA ASP A 83 -12.99 12.02 -25.80
C ASP A 83 -13.65 10.81 -26.49
N THR A 84 -13.09 9.61 -26.37
CA THR A 84 -13.66 8.38 -26.96
C THR A 84 -14.74 7.73 -26.09
N ILE A 85 -15.01 8.28 -24.90
CA ILE A 85 -15.99 7.74 -23.95
C ILE A 85 -17.42 8.00 -24.42
N ASP A 86 -18.17 6.92 -24.67
CA ASP A 86 -19.58 6.90 -25.11
C ASP A 86 -20.48 6.23 -24.05
N PHE A 87 -20.24 6.53 -22.77
CA PHE A 87 -21.12 6.13 -21.67
C PHE A 87 -21.14 7.18 -20.57
N SER A 88 -22.19 7.14 -19.75
CA SER A 88 -22.31 8.01 -18.58
C SER A 88 -21.42 7.50 -17.45
N TYR A 89 -20.69 8.39 -16.78
CA TYR A 89 -19.81 7.99 -15.69
C TYR A 89 -19.71 9.02 -14.55
N ILE A 90 -19.24 8.55 -13.40
CA ILE A 90 -18.73 9.36 -12.30
C ILE A 90 -17.41 8.80 -11.81
N VAL A 91 -16.55 9.66 -11.25
CA VAL A 91 -15.22 9.29 -10.76
C VAL A 91 -15.06 9.77 -9.32
N THR A 92 -14.63 8.88 -8.42
CA THR A 92 -14.12 9.20 -7.09
C THR A 92 -12.71 8.62 -6.94
N ASP A 93 -11.71 9.47 -7.10
CA ASP A 93 -10.30 9.09 -7.26
C ASP A 93 -9.39 10.12 -6.55
N HIS A 94 -8.11 9.80 -6.39
CA HIS A 94 -7.11 10.64 -5.71
C HIS A 94 -5.79 10.76 -6.48
N HIS A 95 -5.62 10.05 -7.59
CA HIS A 95 -4.43 10.17 -8.43
C HIS A 95 -4.25 11.58 -9.00
N VAL A 96 -3.00 11.95 -9.33
CA VAL A 96 -2.70 13.24 -9.98
C VAL A 96 -3.52 13.36 -11.27
N CYS A 97 -4.15 14.50 -11.48
CA CYS A 97 -5.01 14.77 -12.63
C CYS A 97 -4.74 16.17 -13.21
N ASN A 98 -5.09 16.39 -14.48
CA ASN A 98 -4.98 17.71 -15.09
C ASN A 98 -5.95 18.69 -14.41
N LYS A 99 -5.47 19.88 -14.07
CA LYS A 99 -6.28 20.95 -13.47
C LYS A 99 -7.37 21.47 -14.41
N GLU A 100 -7.22 21.30 -15.72
CA GLU A 100 -8.24 21.69 -16.70
C GLU A 100 -9.55 20.91 -16.52
N THR A 101 -9.48 19.69 -15.96
CA THR A 101 -10.66 18.87 -15.62
C THR A 101 -11.44 19.39 -14.40
N GLN A 102 -10.99 20.48 -13.74
CA GLN A 102 -11.65 21.03 -12.56
C GLN A 102 -13.12 21.40 -12.81
N ASN A 103 -13.48 21.79 -14.03
CA ASN A 103 -14.85 22.16 -14.39
C ASN A 103 -15.79 20.96 -14.64
N VAL A 104 -15.25 19.74 -14.66
CA VAL A 104 -16.00 18.53 -15.00
C VAL A 104 -16.80 18.02 -13.80
N SER A 105 -18.12 18.21 -13.80
CA SER A 105 -18.98 17.98 -12.63
C SER A 105 -19.10 16.52 -12.16
N TYR A 106 -18.75 15.55 -12.98
CA TYR A 106 -18.80 14.12 -12.64
C TYR A 106 -17.47 13.55 -12.10
N HIS A 107 -16.45 14.40 -11.92
CA HIS A 107 -15.15 14.01 -11.36
C HIS A 107 -14.97 14.58 -9.94
N PHE A 108 -14.77 13.69 -8.96
CA PHE A 108 -14.38 14.05 -7.61
C PHE A 108 -12.97 13.56 -7.33
N ASN A 109 -12.05 14.51 -7.25
CA ASN A 109 -10.65 14.26 -6.92
C ASN A 109 -10.10 15.39 -6.03
N PRO A 110 -9.37 15.08 -4.92
CA PRO A 110 -8.80 16.08 -4.02
C PRO A 110 -7.94 17.14 -4.71
N HIS A 111 -7.19 16.78 -5.76
CA HIS A 111 -6.32 17.70 -6.50
C HIS A 111 -7.10 18.85 -7.15
N LEU A 112 -8.36 18.63 -7.54
CA LEU A 112 -9.25 19.67 -8.08
C LEU A 112 -9.73 20.68 -7.02
N PHE A 113 -9.44 20.42 -5.75
CA PHE A 113 -9.80 21.24 -4.60
C PHE A 113 -8.58 21.70 -3.81
N ASN A 114 -7.39 21.72 -4.43
CA ASN A 114 -6.10 22.09 -3.82
C ASN A 114 -5.73 21.23 -2.59
N LEU A 115 -6.11 19.94 -2.63
CA LEU A 115 -5.66 18.95 -1.66
C LEU A 115 -4.71 17.95 -2.32
N ASP A 116 -3.85 17.35 -1.52
CA ASP A 116 -2.87 16.36 -1.92
C ASP A 116 -3.43 14.93 -1.78
N GLY A 117 -3.70 14.28 -2.92
CA GLY A 117 -4.20 12.91 -2.96
C GLY A 117 -3.25 11.88 -2.35
N SER A 118 -1.98 12.20 -2.08
CA SER A 118 -1.04 11.26 -1.46
C SER A 118 -1.15 11.14 0.07
N TRP A 119 -1.81 12.09 0.75
CA TRP A 119 -1.97 12.03 2.22
C TRP A 119 -3.23 12.68 2.79
N GLU A 120 -3.95 13.51 2.03
CA GLU A 120 -5.12 14.24 2.54
C GLU A 120 -6.44 13.50 2.33
N LEU A 121 -6.55 12.71 1.26
CA LEU A 121 -7.75 11.95 0.90
C LEU A 121 -7.40 10.84 -0.11
N SER A 122 -7.81 9.60 0.18
CA SER A 122 -7.67 8.47 -0.76
C SER A 122 -8.91 8.28 -1.64
N GLY A 123 -8.85 7.37 -2.61
CA GLY A 123 -10.00 6.96 -3.42
C GLY A 123 -11.14 6.38 -2.58
N SER A 124 -10.84 5.51 -1.60
CA SER A 124 -11.85 5.02 -0.65
C SER A 124 -12.41 6.15 0.22
N GLY A 125 -11.57 7.11 0.63
CA GLY A 125 -12.00 8.31 1.33
C GLY A 125 -12.96 9.17 0.50
N GLY A 126 -12.66 9.42 -0.78
CA GLY A 126 -13.54 10.16 -1.67
C GLY A 126 -14.88 9.45 -1.92
N THR A 127 -14.82 8.13 -2.10
CA THR A 127 -16.00 7.27 -2.24
C THR A 127 -16.88 7.33 -0.98
N TYR A 128 -16.27 7.33 0.21
CA TYR A 128 -16.97 7.48 1.49
C TYR A 128 -17.63 8.86 1.64
N LEU A 129 -16.95 9.95 1.24
CA LEU A 129 -17.54 11.29 1.29
C LEU A 129 -18.77 11.39 0.38
N LEU A 130 -18.75 10.76 -0.80
CA LEU A 130 -19.94 10.67 -1.66
C LEU A 130 -21.03 9.82 -1.01
N SER A 131 -20.68 8.65 -0.48
CA SER A 131 -21.59 7.74 0.23
C SER A 131 -22.34 8.42 1.39
N THR A 132 -21.62 9.18 2.22
CA THR A 132 -22.22 9.92 3.36
C THR A 132 -22.99 11.17 2.93
N THR A 133 -22.65 11.75 1.78
CA THR A 133 -23.45 12.82 1.17
C THR A 133 -24.80 12.30 0.66
N ILE A 134 -24.84 11.05 0.18
CA ILE A 134 -26.07 10.38 -0.25
C ILE A 134 -26.98 10.10 0.94
N ASP A 135 -26.44 9.46 2.00
CA ASP A 135 -27.13 9.15 3.25
C ASP A 135 -26.15 9.15 4.43
N LYS A 136 -26.46 9.92 5.48
CA LYS A 136 -25.65 9.99 6.71
C LYS A 136 -25.55 8.65 7.45
N LYS A 137 -26.47 7.71 7.21
CA LYS A 137 -26.39 6.34 7.76
C LYS A 137 -25.14 5.59 7.31
N ASN A 138 -24.45 6.06 6.25
CA ASN A 138 -23.21 5.48 5.75
C ASN A 138 -21.95 5.85 6.56
N GLN A 139 -22.08 6.56 7.69
CA GLN A 139 -20.94 6.89 8.56
C GLN A 139 -20.24 5.66 9.16
N ASP A 140 -20.92 4.52 9.26
CA ASP A 140 -20.31 3.25 9.68
C ASP A 140 -19.26 2.73 8.69
N LEU A 141 -19.33 3.16 7.43
CA LEU A 141 -18.36 2.82 6.38
C LEU A 141 -17.03 3.60 6.52
N ALA A 142 -16.89 4.48 7.51
CA ALA A 142 -15.64 5.19 7.79
C ALA A 142 -14.47 4.23 8.08
N SER A 143 -14.78 3.05 8.66
CA SER A 143 -13.83 1.96 8.86
C SER A 143 -13.17 1.54 7.54
N LEU A 144 -13.97 1.24 6.51
CA LEU A 144 -13.49 0.88 5.17
C LEU A 144 -12.65 1.99 4.54
N ALA A 145 -13.09 3.25 4.66
CA ALA A 145 -12.36 4.40 4.12
C ALA A 145 -10.95 4.53 4.73
N LEU A 146 -10.81 4.28 6.03
CA LEU A 146 -9.50 4.36 6.67
C LEU A 146 -8.62 3.14 6.42
N ILE A 147 -9.20 1.97 6.18
CA ILE A 147 -8.46 0.78 5.72
C ILE A 147 -7.80 1.09 4.37
N GLY A 148 -8.55 1.65 3.42
CA GLY A 148 -7.99 2.06 2.13
C GLY A 148 -6.91 3.14 2.28
N ALA A 149 -7.22 4.25 2.96
CA ALA A 149 -6.26 5.33 3.15
C ALA A 149 -4.95 4.89 3.86
N CYS A 150 -5.02 3.98 4.84
CA CYS A 150 -3.81 3.43 5.46
C CYS A 150 -3.13 2.36 4.60
N GLY A 151 -3.87 1.66 3.74
CA GLY A 151 -3.32 0.79 2.70
C GLY A 151 -2.42 1.55 1.73
N ASP A 152 -2.82 2.78 1.40
CA ASP A 152 -2.07 3.76 0.62
C ASP A 152 -1.01 4.52 1.41
N LEU A 153 -0.81 4.16 2.68
CA LEU A 153 0.19 4.77 3.55
C LEU A 153 -0.05 6.28 3.80
N GLN A 154 -1.29 6.78 3.65
CA GLN A 154 -1.59 8.21 3.77
C GLN A 154 -1.38 8.77 5.19
N ASN A 155 -1.34 7.91 6.21
CA ASN A 155 -0.98 8.30 7.58
C ASN A 155 0.54 8.45 7.80
N ARG A 156 1.37 7.92 6.89
CA ARG A 156 2.82 7.74 7.09
C ARG A 156 3.60 9.05 7.16
N LYS A 157 3.27 10.04 6.31
CA LYS A 157 3.99 11.32 6.21
C LYS A 157 3.97 12.10 7.54
N HIS A 158 2.80 12.14 8.18
CA HIS A 158 2.60 12.89 9.43
C HIS A 158 2.52 11.99 10.67
N ARG A 159 2.68 10.67 10.51
CA ARG A 159 2.48 9.62 11.55
C ARG A 159 1.08 9.65 12.14
N LYS A 160 0.13 10.21 11.39
CA LYS A 160 -1.27 10.36 11.73
C LYS A 160 -2.03 10.81 10.48
N LEU A 161 -3.31 10.49 10.40
CA LEU A 161 -4.22 10.98 9.37
C LEU A 161 -4.47 12.48 9.56
N MET A 162 -4.45 13.20 8.46
CA MET A 162 -4.60 14.66 8.39
C MET A 162 -5.77 15.04 7.47
N SER A 163 -6.12 16.32 7.44
CA SER A 163 -7.09 16.86 6.46
C SER A 163 -8.40 16.07 6.41
N LYS A 164 -8.89 15.69 5.22
CA LYS A 164 -10.14 14.94 5.06
C LYS A 164 -10.10 13.55 5.68
N ASN A 165 -8.97 12.86 5.63
CA ASN A 165 -8.83 11.60 6.36
C ASN A 165 -9.03 11.76 7.88
N ARG A 166 -8.60 12.89 8.47
CA ARG A 166 -8.87 13.20 9.89
C ARG A 166 -10.36 13.47 10.15
N GLU A 167 -11.06 14.11 9.22
CA GLU A 167 -12.52 14.30 9.32
C GLU A 167 -13.25 12.96 9.28
N ILE A 168 -12.87 12.06 8.38
CA ILE A 168 -13.42 10.69 8.27
C ILE A 168 -13.17 9.91 9.57
N LEU A 169 -11.95 9.98 10.13
CA LEU A 169 -11.64 9.36 11.41
C LEU A 169 -12.56 9.84 12.54
N LYS A 170 -12.80 11.15 12.65
CA LYS A 170 -13.70 11.70 13.68
C LYS A 170 -15.13 11.19 13.53
N GLN A 171 -15.61 11.05 12.28
CA GLN A 171 -16.92 10.47 12.00
C GLN A 171 -16.98 9.00 12.41
N GLY A 172 -15.95 8.21 12.08
CA GLY A 172 -15.87 6.81 12.46
C GLY A 172 -15.79 6.57 13.97
N ILE A 173 -15.07 7.41 14.71
CA ILE A 173 -15.04 7.38 16.18
C ILE A 173 -16.44 7.71 16.73
N SER A 174 -17.09 8.75 16.19
CA SER A 174 -18.45 9.14 16.62
C SER A 174 -19.50 8.07 16.31
N ALA A 175 -19.30 7.31 15.23
CA ALA A 175 -20.15 6.18 14.85
C ALA A 175 -19.79 4.88 15.61
N GLY A 176 -18.75 4.87 16.45
CA GLY A 176 -18.34 3.70 17.23
C GLY A 176 -17.75 2.56 16.39
N VAL A 177 -17.18 2.85 15.21
CA VAL A 177 -16.53 1.85 14.34
C VAL A 177 -15.00 1.92 14.38
N LEU A 178 -14.44 3.01 14.93
CA LEU A 178 -13.00 3.27 14.93
C LEU A 178 -12.52 3.79 16.29
N ASN A 179 -11.31 3.39 16.66
CA ASN A 179 -10.53 3.92 17.77
C ASN A 179 -9.18 4.43 17.25
N ALA A 180 -8.63 5.46 17.88
CA ALA A 180 -7.31 5.99 17.57
C ALA A 180 -6.51 6.21 18.86
N LYS A 181 -5.22 5.84 18.85
CA LYS A 181 -4.31 6.07 19.98
C LYS A 181 -2.87 6.24 19.50
N MET A 182 -2.03 6.81 20.36
CA MET A 182 -0.58 6.86 20.11
C MET A 182 0.05 5.53 20.50
N ASP A 183 0.79 4.91 19.58
CA ASP A 183 1.48 3.63 19.81
C ASP A 183 2.64 3.47 18.80
N ILE A 184 3.35 2.34 18.89
CA ILE A 184 4.38 1.97 17.92
C ILE A 184 3.79 1.78 16.52
N GLN A 185 4.45 2.28 15.48
CA GLN A 185 3.93 2.29 14.09
C GLN A 185 4.21 1.00 13.30
N PHE A 186 4.91 0.04 13.90
CA PHE A 186 5.30 -1.20 13.23
C PHE A 186 4.12 -2.11 12.94
N PHE A 187 4.24 -2.85 11.83
CA PHE A 187 3.23 -3.81 11.39
C PHE A 187 3.29 -5.09 12.24
N GLY A 188 2.13 -5.64 12.62
CA GLY A 188 2.04 -6.91 13.34
C GLY A 188 1.76 -6.77 14.83
N ARG A 189 1.20 -5.64 15.28
CA ARG A 189 0.85 -5.45 16.70
C ARG A 189 -0.15 -6.49 17.19
N GLU A 190 -1.10 -6.85 16.33
CA GLU A 190 -2.19 -7.78 16.60
C GLU A 190 -1.82 -9.23 16.30
N THR A 191 -1.08 -9.48 15.19
CA THR A 191 -0.91 -10.85 14.66
C THR A 191 0.51 -11.38 14.59
N ARG A 192 1.51 -10.63 15.08
CA ARG A 192 2.90 -11.11 15.12
C ARG A 192 3.44 -11.19 16.55
N PRO A 193 4.26 -12.21 16.84
CA PRO A 193 5.16 -12.17 17.97
C PRO A 193 6.00 -10.89 17.95
N VAL A 194 6.24 -10.27 19.10
CA VAL A 194 6.95 -8.98 19.18
C VAL A 194 8.34 -9.05 18.54
N TYR A 195 9.08 -10.15 18.72
CA TYR A 195 10.39 -10.31 18.06
C TYR A 195 10.30 -10.30 16.52
N LYS A 196 9.22 -10.86 15.93
CA LYS A 196 8.99 -10.78 14.48
C LYS A 196 8.56 -9.37 14.05
N MET A 197 7.76 -8.69 14.87
CA MET A 197 7.40 -7.28 14.63
C MET A 197 8.66 -6.41 14.55
N LEU A 198 9.61 -6.60 15.47
CA LEU A 198 10.90 -5.89 15.48
C LEU A 198 11.83 -6.34 14.34
N GLN A 199 11.93 -7.64 14.05
CA GLN A 199 12.73 -8.14 12.93
C GLN A 199 12.32 -7.51 11.60
N TYR A 200 11.02 -7.34 11.37
CA TYR A 200 10.49 -6.78 10.12
C TYR A 200 10.22 -5.28 10.18
N ALA A 201 10.70 -4.58 11.22
CA ALA A 201 10.59 -3.14 11.32
C ALA A 201 11.40 -2.45 10.21
N ASN A 202 10.75 -1.60 9.42
CA ASN A 202 11.36 -0.93 8.27
C ASN A 202 11.15 0.59 8.25
N ASP A 203 10.44 1.13 9.23
CA ASP A 203 10.16 2.56 9.29
C ASP A 203 9.92 3.05 10.74
N PRO A 204 10.99 3.45 11.47
CA PRO A 204 12.38 3.38 11.03
C PRO A 204 12.93 1.95 11.05
N VAL A 205 13.97 1.71 10.24
CA VAL A 205 14.83 0.53 10.41
C VAL A 205 15.50 0.61 11.79
N ILE A 206 15.58 -0.52 12.50
CA ILE A 206 16.20 -0.62 13.82
C ILE A 206 17.62 -1.17 13.68
N PRO A 207 18.67 -0.37 13.95
CA PRO A 207 20.06 -0.79 13.76
C PRO A 207 20.40 -2.05 14.56
N GLY A 208 20.93 -3.06 13.88
CA GLY A 208 21.32 -4.33 14.49
C GLY A 208 20.16 -5.26 14.88
N ILE A 209 18.90 -4.87 14.63
CA ILE A 209 17.71 -5.67 14.96
C ILE A 209 16.88 -5.99 13.70
N THR A 210 16.63 -5.01 12.83
CA THR A 210 15.91 -5.25 11.57
C THR A 210 16.65 -6.30 10.73
N GLY A 211 15.89 -7.24 10.15
CA GLY A 211 16.41 -8.39 9.42
C GLY A 211 16.85 -9.55 10.32
N ARG A 212 17.24 -9.29 11.57
CA ARG A 212 17.94 -10.24 12.44
C ARG A 212 17.05 -10.81 13.54
N GLU A 213 16.54 -12.02 13.34
CA GLU A 213 15.65 -12.70 14.30
C GLU A 213 16.31 -12.90 15.67
N SER A 214 17.55 -13.38 15.68
CA SER A 214 18.32 -13.62 16.92
C SER A 214 18.49 -12.32 17.72
N SER A 215 18.90 -11.24 17.07
CA SER A 215 19.02 -9.91 17.69
C SER A 215 17.70 -9.39 18.24
N ALA A 216 16.60 -9.56 17.50
CA ALA A 216 15.27 -9.14 17.96
C ALA A 216 14.82 -9.90 19.21
N ARG A 217 15.16 -11.19 19.32
CA ARG A 217 14.91 -11.99 20.53
C ARG A 217 15.82 -11.57 21.68
N SER A 218 17.13 -11.45 21.43
CA SER A 218 18.11 -11.03 22.44
C SER A 218 17.76 -9.67 23.04
N PHE A 219 17.38 -8.70 22.20
CA PHE A 219 16.93 -7.37 22.63
C PHE A 219 15.80 -7.42 23.66
N LEU A 220 14.78 -8.27 23.43
CA LEU A 220 13.67 -8.41 24.37
C LEU A 220 14.07 -9.16 25.65
N SER A 221 14.94 -10.17 25.53
CA SER A 221 15.49 -10.90 26.68
C SER A 221 16.34 -10.00 27.58
N GLU A 222 17.16 -9.12 27.01
CA GLU A 222 17.98 -8.14 27.75
C GLU A 222 17.12 -7.13 28.54
N LEU A 223 15.91 -6.83 28.05
CA LEU A 223 14.92 -6.01 28.75
C LEU A 223 14.16 -6.78 29.85
N ASN A 224 14.47 -8.06 30.05
CA ASN A 224 13.74 -8.97 30.94
C ASN A 224 12.24 -9.05 30.61
N ILE A 225 11.89 -9.01 29.32
CA ILE A 225 10.50 -9.12 28.86
C ILE A 225 10.24 -10.55 28.37
N PRO A 226 9.29 -11.28 28.97
CA PRO A 226 8.96 -12.64 28.51
C PRO A 226 8.50 -12.62 27.06
N LEU A 227 9.09 -13.50 26.24
CA LEU A 227 8.69 -13.66 24.84
C LEU A 227 7.40 -14.46 24.66
N LYS A 228 7.06 -15.28 25.66
CA LYS A 228 5.94 -16.21 25.65
C LYS A 228 5.15 -16.15 26.95
N ASP A 229 3.85 -16.41 26.83
CA ASP A 229 2.96 -16.75 27.94
C ASP A 229 2.65 -18.25 27.83
N GLY A 230 3.36 -19.06 28.63
CA GLY A 230 3.40 -20.51 28.44
C GLY A 230 4.01 -20.88 27.08
N ASP A 231 3.27 -21.62 26.25
CA ASP A 231 3.71 -22.02 24.91
C ASP A 231 3.42 -20.96 23.82
N LYS A 232 2.62 -19.94 24.14
CA LYS A 232 2.16 -18.96 23.15
C LYS A 232 3.11 -17.78 23.08
N TRP A 233 3.55 -17.44 21.88
CA TRP A 233 4.29 -16.21 21.65
C TRP A 233 3.43 -14.98 21.93
N ARG A 234 4.00 -13.99 22.63
CA ARG A 234 3.30 -12.76 22.98
C ARG A 234 3.32 -11.78 21.82
N HIS A 235 2.17 -11.16 21.58
CA HIS A 235 1.99 -10.08 20.61
C HIS A 235 2.05 -8.74 21.34
N TRP A 236 2.23 -7.64 20.59
CA TRP A 236 2.36 -6.31 21.18
C TRP A 236 1.15 -5.92 22.03
N ILE A 237 -0.05 -6.32 21.59
CA ILE A 237 -1.29 -6.10 22.32
C ILE A 237 -1.37 -6.81 23.67
N HIS A 238 -0.57 -7.86 23.89
CA HIS A 238 -0.50 -8.60 25.16
C HIS A 238 0.54 -8.01 26.12
N TYR A 239 1.34 -7.04 25.68
CA TYR A 239 2.29 -6.35 26.56
C TYR A 239 1.54 -5.33 27.42
N SER A 240 1.91 -5.28 28.70
CA SER A 240 1.50 -4.24 29.63
C SER A 240 2.04 -2.87 29.19
N ASN A 241 1.43 -1.80 29.72
CA ASN A 241 1.91 -0.44 29.44
C ASN A 241 3.38 -0.21 29.87
N GLU A 242 3.83 -0.89 30.93
CA GLU A 242 5.22 -0.81 31.39
C GLU A 242 6.18 -1.51 30.43
N GLU A 243 5.83 -2.72 29.96
CA GLU A 243 6.63 -3.45 28.97
C GLU A 243 6.73 -2.68 27.66
N ARG A 244 5.61 -2.14 27.16
CA ARG A 244 5.59 -1.31 25.95
C ARG A 244 6.48 -0.09 26.09
N LYS A 245 6.40 0.62 27.23
CA LYS A 245 7.26 1.78 27.53
C LYS A 245 8.74 1.38 27.54
N LYS A 246 9.12 0.29 28.21
CA LYS A 246 10.51 -0.20 28.24
C LYS A 246 11.05 -0.48 26.83
N VAL A 247 10.29 -1.21 26.01
CA VAL A 247 10.67 -1.49 24.61
C VAL A 247 10.86 -0.20 23.83
N ILE A 248 9.88 0.70 23.85
CA ILE A 248 9.92 1.96 23.10
C ILE A 248 11.11 2.82 23.55
N SER A 249 11.31 2.98 24.86
CA SER A 249 12.42 3.77 25.41
C SER A 249 13.77 3.22 24.97
N GLN A 250 13.96 1.90 24.98
CA GLN A 250 15.21 1.29 24.55
C GLN A 250 15.44 1.44 23.04
N LEU A 251 14.39 1.30 22.21
CA LEU A 251 14.48 1.55 20.77
C LEU A 251 14.85 3.01 20.46
N VAL A 252 14.27 3.96 21.19
CA VAL A 252 14.61 5.39 21.06
C VAL A 252 16.07 5.63 21.41
N GLN A 253 16.56 5.09 22.53
CA GLN A 253 17.97 5.21 22.92
C GLN A 253 18.90 4.59 21.88
N LEU A 254 18.56 3.40 21.37
CA LEU A 254 19.33 2.73 20.33
C LEU A 254 19.45 3.59 19.07
N LEU A 255 18.33 4.10 18.55
CA LEU A 255 18.30 4.94 17.35
C LEU A 255 19.14 6.22 17.51
N LEU A 256 18.99 6.91 18.64
CA LEU A 256 19.76 8.11 18.93
C LEU A 256 21.26 7.82 19.07
N SER A 257 21.63 6.75 19.76
CA SER A 257 23.03 6.34 19.93
C SER A 257 23.72 5.97 18.61
N LYS A 258 22.94 5.55 17.61
CA LYS A 258 23.40 5.20 16.26
C LYS A 258 23.29 6.36 15.27
N GLY A 259 22.97 7.56 15.74
CA GLY A 259 22.99 8.78 14.92
C GLY A 259 21.78 8.97 14.02
N PHE A 260 20.65 8.26 14.23
CA PHE A 260 19.45 8.41 13.40
C PHE A 260 18.73 9.75 13.61
N GLY A 261 19.11 10.51 14.64
CA GLY A 261 18.56 11.85 14.92
C GLY A 261 17.09 11.82 15.37
N TYR A 262 16.56 12.99 15.72
CA TYR A 262 15.21 13.11 16.25
C TYR A 262 14.14 12.79 15.20
N GLU A 263 14.32 13.23 13.95
CA GLU A 263 13.31 13.07 12.90
C GLU A 263 12.97 11.60 12.67
N LEU A 264 13.96 10.75 12.36
CA LEU A 264 13.76 9.31 12.15
C LEU A 264 13.32 8.61 13.44
N THR A 265 13.93 8.93 14.57
CA THR A 265 13.56 8.30 15.86
C THR A 265 12.10 8.56 16.21
N SER A 266 11.61 9.76 15.93
CA SER A 266 10.23 10.14 16.20
C SER A 266 9.22 9.37 15.33
N ARG A 267 9.65 8.72 14.24
CA ARG A 267 8.80 7.86 13.40
C ARG A 267 8.38 6.56 14.07
N LEU A 268 9.07 6.17 15.15
CA LEU A 268 8.72 4.98 15.93
C LEU A 268 7.30 5.05 16.50
N ILE A 269 6.88 6.25 16.94
CA ILE A 269 5.60 6.48 17.62
C ILE A 269 4.72 7.34 16.73
N GLY A 270 3.46 6.94 16.59
CA GLY A 270 2.46 7.64 15.81
C GLY A 270 1.05 7.21 16.20
N GLU A 271 0.05 7.77 15.54
CA GLU A 271 -1.32 7.34 15.71
C GLU A 271 -1.56 6.01 15.00
N VAL A 272 -2.11 5.04 15.72
CA VAL A 272 -2.58 3.76 15.21
C VAL A 272 -4.10 3.71 15.28
N TYR A 273 -4.70 2.94 14.37
CA TYR A 273 -6.15 2.89 14.20
C TYR A 273 -6.66 1.47 14.36
N GLU A 274 -7.68 1.32 15.18
CA GLU A 274 -8.27 0.04 15.55
C GLU A 274 -9.76 0.05 15.19
N LEU A 275 -10.27 -1.04 14.62
CA LEU A 275 -11.68 -1.22 14.29
C LEU A 275 -12.43 -1.70 15.53
N ALA A 276 -13.23 -0.81 16.11
CA ALA A 276 -13.82 -0.98 17.44
C ALA A 276 -14.76 -2.20 17.58
N GLN A 277 -15.25 -2.72 16.45
CA GLN A 277 -16.21 -3.83 16.40
C GLN A 277 -15.56 -5.16 16.02
N GLU A 278 -14.26 -5.17 15.74
CA GLU A 278 -13.53 -6.36 15.33
C GLU A 278 -12.86 -7.07 16.52
N PRO A 279 -12.71 -8.40 16.48
CA PRO A 279 -12.05 -9.12 17.56
C PRO A 279 -10.56 -8.77 17.66
N ILE A 280 -10.10 -8.40 18.85
CA ILE A 280 -8.68 -8.19 19.19
C ILE A 280 -7.85 -9.44 18.83
N ALA A 281 -6.57 -9.26 18.54
CA ALA A 281 -5.64 -10.32 18.14
C ALA A 281 -6.00 -10.96 16.78
N THR A 282 -6.59 -10.17 15.88
CA THR A 282 -6.88 -10.58 14.51
C THR A 282 -6.40 -9.55 13.52
N GLU A 283 -6.22 -9.98 12.27
CA GLU A 283 -5.84 -9.09 11.15
C GLU A 283 -6.88 -7.99 10.91
N LEU A 284 -8.12 -8.16 11.39
CA LEU A 284 -9.20 -7.21 11.16
C LEU A 284 -9.22 -6.07 12.18
N HIS A 285 -8.67 -6.27 13.38
CA HIS A 285 -8.75 -5.27 14.44
C HIS A 285 -7.85 -4.06 14.18
N ASP A 286 -6.68 -4.23 13.55
CA ASP A 286 -5.80 -3.12 13.19
C ASP A 286 -5.97 -2.76 11.70
N VAL A 287 -6.18 -1.47 11.43
CA VAL A 287 -6.47 -0.95 10.09
C VAL A 287 -5.34 -1.28 9.08
N LYS A 288 -4.07 -1.23 9.51
CA LYS A 288 -2.90 -1.53 8.66
C LYS A 288 -2.77 -3.03 8.40
N GLU A 289 -3.10 -3.85 9.40
CA GLU A 289 -3.15 -5.31 9.25
C GLU A 289 -4.27 -5.75 8.32
N PHE A 290 -5.44 -5.10 8.39
CA PHE A 290 -6.55 -5.38 7.51
C PHE A 290 -6.22 -4.96 6.07
N ALA A 291 -5.66 -3.76 5.87
CA ALA A 291 -5.19 -3.34 4.55
C ALA A 291 -4.19 -4.34 3.94
N THR A 292 -3.32 -4.94 4.76
CA THR A 292 -2.38 -5.98 4.29
C THR A 292 -3.08 -7.30 3.94
N LEU A 293 -4.11 -7.68 4.68
CA LEU A 293 -4.97 -8.83 4.34
C LEU A 293 -5.63 -8.61 2.97
N LEU A 294 -6.21 -7.43 2.71
CA LEU A 294 -6.85 -7.09 1.43
C LEU A 294 -5.83 -7.03 0.28
N ASN A 295 -4.68 -6.42 0.51
CA ASN A 295 -3.59 -6.42 -0.47
C ASN A 295 -3.14 -7.84 -0.83
N SER A 296 -3.16 -8.77 0.13
CA SER A 296 -2.84 -10.17 -0.17
C SER A 296 -3.89 -10.79 -1.11
N THR A 297 -5.18 -10.53 -0.92
CA THR A 297 -6.21 -11.07 -1.83
C THR A 297 -6.07 -10.49 -3.23
N ALA A 298 -5.82 -9.18 -3.34
CA ALA A 298 -5.68 -8.52 -4.63
C ALA A 298 -4.44 -8.99 -5.41
N ARG A 299 -3.30 -9.18 -4.74
CA ARG A 299 -2.06 -9.68 -5.37
C ARG A 299 -2.21 -11.05 -6.04
N TYR A 300 -3.14 -11.88 -5.56
CA TYR A 300 -3.40 -13.20 -6.12
C TYR A 300 -4.65 -13.25 -7.03
N GLY A 301 -5.20 -12.10 -7.42
CA GLY A 301 -6.38 -12.04 -8.30
C GLY A 301 -7.70 -12.42 -7.62
N GLU A 302 -7.70 -12.55 -6.30
CA GLU A 302 -8.84 -13.03 -5.51
C GLU A 302 -9.66 -11.85 -4.98
N PHE A 303 -10.03 -10.93 -5.88
CA PHE A 303 -10.66 -9.64 -5.54
C PHE A 303 -12.02 -9.83 -4.86
N GLU A 304 -12.80 -10.80 -5.33
CA GLU A 304 -14.10 -11.16 -4.74
C GLU A 304 -13.95 -11.56 -3.27
N VAL A 305 -12.85 -12.24 -2.92
CA VAL A 305 -12.57 -12.62 -1.52
C VAL A 305 -12.36 -11.38 -0.66
N GLY A 306 -11.57 -10.42 -1.14
CA GLY A 306 -11.34 -9.15 -0.45
C GLY A 306 -12.63 -8.35 -0.29
N LEU A 307 -13.42 -8.24 -1.37
CA LEU A 307 -14.71 -7.56 -1.38
C LEU A 307 -15.67 -8.15 -0.33
N GLN A 308 -15.87 -9.47 -0.34
CA GLN A 308 -16.81 -10.11 0.60
C GLN A 308 -16.39 -9.95 2.06
N VAL A 309 -15.08 -9.97 2.34
CA VAL A 309 -14.56 -9.67 3.69
C VAL A 309 -14.90 -8.24 4.11
N CYS A 310 -14.75 -7.26 3.21
CA CYS A 310 -15.16 -5.87 3.45
C CYS A 310 -16.69 -5.74 3.66
N LEU A 311 -17.48 -6.53 2.93
CA LEU A 311 -18.95 -6.50 3.00
C LEU A 311 -19.53 -7.20 4.23
N GLY A 312 -18.69 -7.89 5.02
CA GLY A 312 -19.08 -8.59 6.26
C GLY A 312 -19.43 -10.07 6.08
N ASP A 313 -19.40 -10.63 4.86
CA ASP A 313 -19.57 -12.06 4.63
C ASP A 313 -18.24 -12.78 4.82
N ARG A 314 -18.00 -13.27 6.05
CA ARG A 314 -16.65 -13.63 6.50
C ARG A 314 -16.42 -15.11 6.80
N ASP A 315 -17.45 -15.95 6.88
CA ASP A 315 -17.24 -17.36 7.27
C ASP A 315 -16.33 -18.11 6.30
N LYS A 316 -16.64 -18.06 5.01
CA LYS A 316 -15.85 -18.68 3.94
C LYS A 316 -14.73 -17.75 3.48
N TYR A 317 -15.04 -16.48 3.24
CA TYR A 317 -14.12 -15.55 2.59
C TYR A 317 -12.97 -15.13 3.49
N LEU A 318 -13.18 -14.93 4.80
CA LEU A 318 -12.07 -14.60 5.71
C LEU A 318 -11.09 -15.77 5.85
N LYS A 319 -11.58 -17.02 5.86
CA LYS A 319 -10.71 -18.21 5.87
C LYS A 319 -9.84 -18.26 4.61
N LYS A 320 -10.43 -17.98 3.44
CA LYS A 320 -9.69 -17.90 2.16
C LYS A 320 -8.68 -16.75 2.16
N ALA A 321 -9.08 -15.55 2.59
CA ALA A 321 -8.20 -14.39 2.72
C ALA A 321 -7.00 -14.67 3.64
N ARG A 322 -7.23 -15.31 4.80
CA ARG A 322 -6.15 -15.73 5.71
C ARG A 322 -5.22 -16.77 5.08
N SER A 323 -5.77 -17.68 4.26
CA SER A 323 -4.95 -18.64 3.51
C SER A 323 -4.05 -17.93 2.49
N LEU A 324 -4.59 -16.95 1.76
CA LEU A 324 -3.84 -16.13 0.81
C LEU A 324 -2.76 -15.31 1.52
N LEU A 325 -3.06 -14.72 2.68
CA LEU A 325 -2.08 -14.01 3.48
C LEU A 325 -0.97 -14.92 4.01
N ARG A 326 -1.29 -16.14 4.47
CA ARG A 326 -0.29 -17.13 4.88
C ARG A 326 0.59 -17.56 3.70
N GLY A 327 -0.01 -17.84 2.55
CA GLY A 327 0.72 -18.13 1.31
C GLY A 327 1.62 -16.97 0.90
N HIS A 328 1.13 -15.73 1.00
CA HIS A 328 1.94 -14.54 0.75
C HIS A 328 3.18 -14.47 1.63
N ARG A 329 3.00 -14.66 2.95
CA ARG A 329 4.10 -14.68 3.91
C ARG A 329 5.09 -15.81 3.61
N HIS A 330 4.61 -16.98 3.22
CA HIS A 330 5.46 -18.10 2.82
C HIS A 330 6.29 -17.76 1.57
N ASN A 331 5.65 -17.27 0.51
CA ASN A 331 6.34 -16.87 -0.73
C ASN A 331 7.37 -15.76 -0.49
N LEU A 332 7.14 -14.86 0.47
CA LEU A 332 8.13 -13.84 0.84
C LEU A 332 9.36 -14.44 1.53
N VAL A 333 9.15 -15.41 2.43
CA VAL A 333 10.26 -16.12 3.10
C VAL A 333 11.04 -16.97 2.11
N GLU A 334 10.34 -17.71 1.25
CA GLU A 334 10.96 -18.51 0.18
C GLU A 334 11.70 -17.61 -0.82
N GLY A 335 11.10 -16.51 -1.26
CA GLY A 335 11.74 -15.57 -2.16
C GLY A 335 12.98 -14.89 -1.56
N LEU A 336 12.99 -14.61 -0.26
CA LEU A 336 14.21 -14.15 0.43
C LEU A 336 15.31 -15.21 0.36
N GLN A 337 14.97 -16.47 0.62
CA GLN A 337 15.93 -17.57 0.55
C GLN A 337 16.49 -17.76 -0.87
N ILE A 338 15.63 -17.75 -1.89
CA ILE A 338 16.04 -17.86 -3.30
C ILE A 338 16.97 -16.71 -3.68
N ALA A 339 16.65 -15.48 -3.30
CA ALA A 339 17.49 -14.33 -3.61
C ALA A 339 18.88 -14.41 -2.95
N LYS A 340 18.97 -15.00 -1.74
CA LYS A 340 20.25 -15.28 -1.07
C LYS A 340 21.02 -16.42 -1.73
N GLU A 341 20.33 -17.48 -2.15
CA GLU A 341 20.92 -18.64 -2.83
C GLU A 341 21.46 -18.30 -4.23
N GLU A 342 20.74 -17.49 -5.01
CA GLU A 342 21.23 -16.98 -6.29
C GLU A 342 22.40 -16.00 -6.11
N GLY A 343 22.54 -15.42 -4.92
CA GLY A 343 23.62 -14.51 -4.55
C GLY A 343 23.36 -13.05 -4.97
N ILE A 344 23.78 -12.12 -4.12
CA ILE A 344 23.79 -10.69 -4.43
C ILE A 344 25.09 -10.35 -5.16
N ILE A 345 24.97 -9.93 -6.42
CA ILE A 345 26.10 -9.50 -7.25
C ILE A 345 26.29 -8.00 -7.04
N GLN A 346 27.50 -7.61 -6.65
CA GLN A 346 27.88 -6.21 -6.47
C GLN A 346 28.66 -5.71 -7.68
N MET A 347 28.25 -4.54 -8.19
CA MET A 347 29.00 -3.73 -9.15
C MET A 347 29.56 -2.50 -8.41
N ASP A 348 30.07 -1.51 -9.12
CA ASP A 348 30.70 -0.32 -8.53
C ASP A 348 29.68 0.61 -7.85
N TYR A 349 28.52 0.82 -8.48
CA TYR A 349 27.47 1.74 -8.02
C TYR A 349 26.10 1.08 -7.85
N VAL A 350 25.97 -0.22 -8.09
CA VAL A 350 24.72 -0.96 -7.94
C VAL A 350 24.97 -2.38 -7.42
N GLN A 351 23.96 -2.98 -6.81
CA GLN A 351 23.94 -4.41 -6.49
C GLN A 351 22.64 -5.01 -7.01
N TYR A 352 22.65 -6.29 -7.37
CA TYR A 352 21.47 -6.95 -7.91
C TYR A 352 21.41 -8.44 -7.61
N PHE A 353 20.22 -9.01 -7.77
CA PHE A 353 20.00 -10.45 -7.85
C PHE A 353 19.04 -10.76 -8.99
N HIS A 354 19.18 -11.95 -9.59
CA HIS A 354 18.30 -12.41 -10.65
C HIS A 354 17.54 -13.67 -10.23
N ALA A 355 16.28 -13.50 -9.83
CA ALA A 355 15.47 -14.58 -9.29
C ALA A 355 14.86 -15.51 -10.35
N LYS A 356 15.05 -15.22 -11.65
CA LYS A 356 14.53 -16.03 -12.77
C LYS A 356 13.01 -16.28 -12.57
N THR A 357 12.60 -17.54 -12.48
CA THR A 357 11.22 -17.97 -12.19
C THR A 357 10.95 -18.22 -10.70
N GLY A 358 11.98 -18.19 -9.85
CA GLY A 358 11.88 -18.53 -8.42
C GLY A 358 11.11 -17.51 -7.60
N ILE A 359 11.04 -16.24 -8.06
CA ILE A 359 10.28 -15.18 -7.40
C ILE A 359 9.29 -14.59 -8.40
N ARG A 360 8.04 -14.39 -7.95
CA ARG A 360 7.03 -13.71 -8.77
C ARG A 360 7.41 -12.23 -8.99
N ASP A 361 7.20 -11.74 -10.21
CA ASP A 361 7.37 -10.34 -10.58
C ASP A 361 6.64 -9.38 -9.62
N THR A 362 5.46 -9.75 -9.13
CA THR A 362 4.65 -8.94 -8.20
C THR A 362 5.25 -8.79 -6.80
N ILE A 363 6.22 -9.62 -6.41
CA ILE A 363 6.84 -9.59 -5.07
C ILE A 363 8.35 -9.30 -5.10
N VAL A 364 9.01 -9.34 -6.27
CA VAL A 364 10.47 -9.12 -6.36
C VAL A 364 10.91 -7.80 -5.76
N GLY A 365 10.13 -6.73 -5.93
CA GLY A 365 10.41 -5.43 -5.32
C GLY A 365 10.21 -5.39 -3.80
N ILE A 366 9.37 -6.27 -3.23
CA ILE A 366 9.24 -6.43 -1.77
C ILE A 366 10.47 -7.13 -1.23
N ILE A 367 10.92 -8.20 -1.91
CA ILE A 367 12.13 -8.95 -1.56
C ILE A 367 13.36 -8.04 -1.62
N ALA A 368 13.55 -7.28 -2.70
CA ALA A 368 14.63 -6.30 -2.81
C ALA A 368 14.59 -5.28 -1.66
N ASN A 369 13.41 -4.80 -1.26
CA ASN A 369 13.31 -3.86 -0.14
C ASN A 369 13.64 -4.51 1.22
N MET A 370 13.28 -5.78 1.42
CA MET A 370 13.61 -6.53 2.63
C MET A 370 15.11 -6.82 2.71
N LEU A 371 15.74 -7.12 1.57
CA LEU A 371 17.18 -7.39 1.48
C LEU A 371 18.04 -6.16 1.64
N LEU A 372 17.57 -4.96 1.30
CA LEU A 372 18.35 -3.72 1.35
C LEU A 372 19.00 -3.40 2.72
N ASN A 373 18.52 -4.01 3.81
CA ASN A 373 19.11 -3.88 5.16
C ASN A 373 19.57 -5.22 5.74
N ASP A 374 19.71 -6.24 4.89
CA ASP A 374 20.24 -7.55 5.24
C ASP A 374 21.78 -7.51 5.29
N GLU A 375 22.37 -8.44 6.05
CA GLU A 375 23.83 -8.51 6.25
C GLU A 375 24.61 -8.76 4.95
N GLU A 376 23.97 -9.39 3.96
CA GLU A 376 24.57 -9.73 2.68
C GLU A 376 24.56 -8.56 1.66
N THR A 377 23.97 -7.42 2.03
CA THR A 377 23.81 -6.26 1.13
C THR A 377 24.51 -5.02 1.64
N ARG A 378 24.80 -4.11 0.71
CA ARG A 378 25.39 -2.80 0.99
C ARG A 378 24.34 -1.71 1.05
N ASN A 379 24.20 -1.03 2.18
CA ASN A 379 23.20 0.04 2.33
C ASN A 379 23.56 1.36 1.61
N ASP A 380 24.79 1.46 1.11
CA ASP A 380 25.33 2.54 0.30
C ASP A 380 25.25 2.29 -1.21
N LEU A 381 24.59 1.19 -1.63
CA LEU A 381 24.30 0.89 -3.03
C LEU A 381 22.79 0.60 -3.22
N PRO A 382 22.15 1.07 -4.31
CA PRO A 382 20.80 0.64 -4.66
C PRO A 382 20.78 -0.85 -5.01
N LEU A 383 19.69 -1.54 -4.68
CA LEU A 383 19.49 -2.96 -4.97
C LEU A 383 18.42 -3.16 -6.06
N ILE A 384 18.75 -3.93 -7.09
CA ILE A 384 17.82 -4.34 -8.14
C ILE A 384 17.50 -5.82 -8.02
N GLY A 385 16.22 -6.15 -7.96
CA GLY A 385 15.75 -7.53 -8.12
C GLY A 385 15.15 -7.74 -9.50
N PHE A 386 15.64 -8.75 -10.23
CA PHE A 386 15.05 -9.21 -11.48
C PHE A 386 14.19 -10.45 -11.27
N ALA A 387 13.04 -10.50 -11.92
CA ALA A 387 12.15 -11.66 -11.94
C ALA A 387 11.45 -11.79 -13.30
N GLN A 388 11.16 -13.00 -13.72
CA GLN A 388 10.45 -13.24 -14.96
C GLN A 388 9.00 -12.76 -14.86
N LYS A 389 8.56 -11.94 -15.82
CA LYS A 389 7.18 -11.47 -15.92
C LYS A 389 6.38 -12.30 -16.94
N THR A 390 6.96 -12.51 -18.11
CA THR A 390 6.44 -13.42 -19.15
C THR A 390 7.61 -14.17 -19.81
N GLN A 391 7.38 -15.00 -20.83
CA GLN A 391 8.48 -15.65 -21.54
C GLN A 391 9.45 -14.65 -22.21
N GLY A 392 8.95 -13.51 -22.68
CA GLY A 392 9.73 -12.48 -23.37
C GLY A 392 10.09 -11.25 -22.53
N GLU A 393 9.57 -11.14 -21.31
CA GLU A 393 9.73 -9.94 -20.48
C GLU A 393 10.26 -10.25 -19.08
N ILE A 394 11.15 -9.37 -18.61
CA ILE A 394 11.71 -9.38 -17.26
C ILE A 394 11.22 -8.13 -16.51
N LYS A 395 10.85 -8.35 -15.24
CA LYS A 395 10.57 -7.28 -14.29
C LYS A 395 11.85 -6.91 -13.55
N ALA A 396 12.27 -5.65 -13.65
CA ALA A 396 13.30 -5.07 -12.78
C ALA A 396 12.63 -4.24 -11.69
N SER A 397 13.05 -4.40 -10.43
CA SER A 397 12.60 -3.58 -9.30
C SER A 397 13.77 -3.03 -8.51
N ALA A 398 13.98 -1.71 -8.58
CA ALA A 398 15.07 -1.03 -7.89
C ALA A 398 14.60 -0.44 -6.55
N ARG A 399 15.45 -0.54 -5.52
CA ARG A 399 15.22 0.00 -4.18
C ARG A 399 16.47 0.74 -3.71
N ALA A 400 16.27 1.90 -3.11
CA ALA A 400 17.34 2.71 -2.52
C ALA A 400 17.06 3.01 -1.05
N THR A 401 18.12 3.29 -0.30
CA THR A 401 18.00 3.76 1.08
C THR A 401 17.73 5.27 1.09
N GLN A 402 17.12 5.77 2.18
CA GLN A 402 16.91 7.22 2.33
C GLN A 402 18.23 8.00 2.30
N PHE A 403 19.32 7.38 2.74
CA PHE A 403 20.67 7.92 2.64
C PHE A 403 21.07 8.23 1.19
N LEU A 404 20.83 7.31 0.26
CA LEU A 404 21.12 7.54 -1.17
C LEU A 404 20.26 8.64 -1.77
N VAL A 405 18.96 8.65 -1.44
CA VAL A 405 18.05 9.71 -1.90
C VAL A 405 18.48 11.07 -1.37
N SER A 406 18.92 11.15 -0.11
CA SER A 406 19.44 12.40 0.47
C SER A 406 20.73 12.90 -0.19
N LYS A 407 21.46 12.03 -0.89
CA LYS A 407 22.64 12.36 -1.70
C LYS A 407 22.30 12.76 -3.14
N GLY A 408 21.03 12.77 -3.52
CA GLY A 408 20.58 13.18 -4.85
C GLY A 408 20.14 12.03 -5.76
N LEU A 409 20.12 10.78 -5.28
CA LEU A 409 19.63 9.66 -6.08
C LEU A 409 18.12 9.75 -6.32
N ASP A 410 17.73 9.71 -7.59
CA ASP A 410 16.37 9.56 -8.06
C ASP A 410 16.25 8.34 -8.98
N LEU A 411 15.81 7.22 -8.39
CA LEU A 411 15.59 5.97 -9.11
C LEU A 411 14.53 6.07 -10.22
N SER A 412 13.59 7.02 -10.16
CA SER A 412 12.54 7.13 -11.18
C SER A 412 13.13 7.57 -12.51
N VAL A 413 14.11 8.48 -12.47
CA VAL A 413 14.83 8.97 -13.66
C VAL A 413 15.75 7.88 -14.19
N VAL A 414 16.61 7.33 -13.32
CA VAL A 414 17.61 6.31 -13.70
C VAL A 414 16.93 5.09 -14.32
N ILE A 415 15.84 4.59 -13.71
CA ILE A 415 15.21 3.37 -14.22
C ILE A 415 14.50 3.60 -15.54
N ARG A 416 13.94 4.80 -15.76
CA ARG A 416 13.24 5.13 -17.00
C ARG A 416 14.22 5.19 -18.16
N GLU A 417 15.31 5.93 -17.99
CA GLU A 417 16.35 6.06 -19.02
C GLU A 417 17.03 4.72 -19.34
N ALA A 418 17.33 3.92 -18.31
CA ALA A 418 17.88 2.59 -18.50
C ALA A 418 16.91 1.66 -19.23
N ALA A 419 15.62 1.67 -18.87
CA ALA A 419 14.61 0.85 -19.54
C ALA A 419 14.40 1.28 -21.00
N GLU A 420 14.27 2.57 -21.27
CA GLU A 420 14.09 3.10 -22.63
C GLU A 420 15.26 2.73 -23.55
N SER A 421 16.48 2.68 -23.02
CA SER A 421 17.67 2.30 -23.79
C SER A 421 17.67 0.85 -24.30
N VAL A 422 16.86 -0.02 -23.69
CA VAL A 422 16.70 -1.44 -24.06
C VAL A 422 15.30 -1.77 -24.57
N GLU A 423 14.58 -0.78 -25.10
CA GLU A 423 13.19 -0.92 -25.59
C GLU A 423 12.19 -1.38 -24.50
N GLY A 424 12.52 -1.12 -23.23
CA GLY A 424 11.67 -1.36 -22.08
C GLY A 424 10.90 -0.11 -21.64
N VAL A 425 10.07 -0.28 -20.61
CA VAL A 425 9.31 0.80 -19.99
C VAL A 425 9.58 0.81 -18.49
N GLY A 426 10.01 1.98 -17.98
CA GLY A 426 10.37 2.18 -16.57
C GLY A 426 9.68 3.39 -15.95
N GLY A 427 9.49 3.35 -14.64
CA GLY A 427 8.94 4.46 -13.86
C GLY A 427 8.84 4.16 -12.37
N GLY A 428 8.40 5.16 -11.59
CA GLY A 428 8.18 5.02 -10.16
C GLY A 428 8.55 6.29 -9.39
N HIS A 429 9.13 6.11 -8.22
CA HIS A 429 9.56 7.19 -7.33
C HIS A 429 11.07 7.16 -7.09
N ASN A 430 11.61 8.26 -6.58
CA ASN A 430 13.04 8.42 -6.27
C ASN A 430 13.64 7.30 -5.40
N ILE A 431 12.89 6.74 -4.45
CA ILE A 431 13.37 5.68 -3.54
C ILE A 431 13.06 4.26 -4.03
N ALA A 432 12.07 4.11 -4.91
CA ALA A 432 11.57 2.83 -5.37
C ALA A 432 10.97 2.96 -6.75
N ALA A 433 11.56 2.26 -7.71
CA ALA A 433 11.12 2.30 -9.09
C ALA A 433 11.10 0.88 -9.69
N GLY A 434 10.46 0.71 -10.85
CA GLY A 434 10.47 -0.56 -11.56
C GLY A 434 10.41 -0.39 -13.07
N ALA A 435 10.87 -1.40 -13.79
CA ALA A 435 10.79 -1.49 -15.24
C ALA A 435 10.29 -2.84 -15.70
N THR A 436 9.78 -2.88 -16.93
CA THR A 436 9.63 -4.10 -17.72
C THR A 436 10.60 -3.98 -18.90
N ILE A 437 11.50 -4.94 -19.05
CA ILE A 437 12.51 -4.96 -20.12
C ILE A 437 12.42 -6.28 -20.90
N PRO A 438 12.90 -6.33 -22.16
CA PRO A 438 13.02 -7.58 -22.90
C PRO A 438 13.95 -8.59 -22.20
N ASN A 439 13.62 -9.88 -22.29
CA ASN A 439 14.48 -10.97 -21.81
C ASN A 439 15.81 -10.99 -22.59
N GLY A 440 16.95 -11.11 -21.89
CA GLY A 440 18.29 -11.06 -22.47
C GLY A 440 18.92 -9.67 -22.54
N LYS A 441 18.23 -8.63 -22.05
CA LYS A 441 18.71 -7.24 -22.00
C LYS A 441 19.12 -6.76 -20.60
N GLU A 442 19.17 -7.67 -19.63
CA GLU A 442 19.43 -7.37 -18.23
C GLU A 442 20.80 -6.73 -18.00
N GLU A 443 21.84 -7.22 -18.69
CA GLU A 443 23.22 -6.71 -18.58
C GLU A 443 23.33 -5.30 -19.17
N GLU A 444 22.83 -5.07 -20.40
CA GLU A 444 22.78 -3.75 -21.03
C GLU A 444 21.98 -2.74 -20.19
N PHE A 445 20.85 -3.19 -19.62
CA PHE A 445 20.06 -2.39 -18.70
C PHE A 445 20.86 -2.03 -17.44
N LEU A 446 21.57 -2.99 -16.83
CA LEU A 446 22.38 -2.77 -15.62
C LEU A 446 23.52 -1.78 -15.86
N GLU A 447 24.23 -1.87 -16.98
CA GLU A 447 25.29 -0.92 -17.34
C GLU A 447 24.77 0.52 -17.45
N LYS A 448 23.61 0.69 -18.10
CA LYS A 448 22.96 2.00 -18.26
C LYS A 448 22.44 2.53 -16.93
N PHE A 449 21.83 1.66 -16.14
CA PHE A 449 21.35 2.00 -14.81
C PHE A 449 22.50 2.43 -13.90
N GLU A 450 23.60 1.66 -13.86
CA GLU A 450 24.77 1.95 -13.04
C GLU A 450 25.40 3.28 -13.42
N LYS A 451 25.52 3.56 -14.72
CA LYS A 451 25.99 4.85 -15.22
C LYS A 451 25.11 6.02 -14.72
N GLY A 452 23.78 5.87 -14.78
CA GLY A 452 22.85 6.88 -14.27
C GLY A 452 22.96 7.09 -12.76
N VAL A 453 23.12 6.01 -11.98
CA VAL A 453 23.38 6.11 -10.53
C VAL A 453 24.68 6.87 -10.26
N LYS A 454 25.76 6.52 -10.98
CA LYS A 454 27.06 7.17 -10.86
C LYS A 454 26.98 8.66 -11.14
N GLU A 455 26.30 9.05 -12.22
CA GLU A 455 26.13 10.46 -12.61
C GLU A 455 25.35 11.27 -11.58
N GLN A 456 24.35 10.67 -10.91
CA GLN A 456 23.59 11.36 -9.87
C GLN A 456 24.30 11.45 -8.52
N LEU A 457 25.19 10.50 -8.20
CA LEU A 457 25.88 10.44 -6.90
C LEU A 457 27.31 10.97 -6.94
N SER A 458 27.84 11.27 -8.12
CA SER A 458 29.14 11.90 -8.30
C SER A 458 28.98 13.42 -8.35
N PRO A 459 29.76 14.21 -7.57
CA PRO A 459 29.64 15.68 -7.49
C PRO A 459 29.91 16.44 -8.80
#